data_AF-A0A257HD39-F1
#
_entry.id   AF-A0A257HD39-F1
#
_cell.length_a   1.000
_cell.length_b   1.000
_cell.length_c   1.000
_cell.angle_alpha   90.00
_cell.angle_beta   90.00
_cell.angle_gamma   90.00
#
_symmetry.space_group_name_H-M   'P 1'
#
loop_
_entity.id
_entity.type
_entity.pdbx_description
1 polymer ?
#
loop_
_entity_poly.entity_id
_entity_poly.type
_entity_poly.pdbx_seq_one_letter_code
_entity_poly.pdbx_strand_id
1 'polypeptide(L)'
;MRRFEFRLTRADYRGYLDHALPRWYELSLGWVMAVVILTGFAIGWIEAAYEEKVTPYVFWGLIALCLAASGVLAARWSLWRQLSRWREPKTDTVVEVGDDYLTITREGTRHNEQWENVTAVALTETHIVIGLTPTESNLILPLRAFSDRADMVAFFAQTEDRLHREPSEDEDDMDESAIPADGKTPDHPLTIRLILLEDDWIGVTKDMASGRQLTMDQLALLTTIIGGVISGGLAVAYTSLTGAAFDGPIWLAFAWPGAIALTWYGARRYEAAKQALITKSRQSPSPLTLTIDDTGLTKRGPGFDLHLDWAVIARIELKGACVVLTTHWHEIHIIPKHCFAQEEGFWRFVEGASAWQRQAQSGTSKPV
;
A
#
# COMPACT_ATOMS: atom_id res chain seq x y z
N MET A 1 -2.89 33.53 -3.02
CA MET A 1 -3.91 32.72 -3.73
C MET A 1 -3.58 32.66 -5.22
N ARG A 2 -3.28 31.47 -5.76
CA ARG A 2 -3.02 31.25 -7.19
C ARG A 2 -4.26 30.61 -7.82
N ARG A 3 -4.64 31.01 -9.04
CA ARG A 3 -5.79 30.46 -9.76
C ARG A 3 -5.36 29.92 -11.11
N PHE A 4 -5.73 28.68 -11.38
CA PHE A 4 -5.52 27.99 -12.65
C PHE A 4 -6.85 27.77 -13.33
N GLU A 5 -6.93 28.07 -14.61
CA GLU A 5 -8.13 27.88 -15.41
C GLU A 5 -7.76 27.12 -16.68
N PHE A 6 -8.32 25.92 -16.83
CA PHE A 6 -7.99 25.06 -17.96
C PHE A 6 -9.10 24.09 -18.27
N ARG A 7 -9.19 23.69 -19.54
CA ARG A 7 -10.03 22.56 -19.97
C ARG A 7 -9.16 21.37 -20.26
N LEU A 8 -9.35 20.24 -19.59
CA LEU A 8 -8.64 19.00 -19.92
C LEU A 8 -9.05 18.52 -21.30
N THR A 9 -8.07 18.27 -22.17
CA THR A 9 -8.31 17.68 -23.48
C THR A 9 -8.02 16.19 -23.43
N ARG A 10 -8.46 15.48 -24.48
CA ARG A 10 -8.16 14.06 -24.63
C ARG A 10 -6.66 13.77 -24.69
N ALA A 11 -5.85 14.72 -25.16
CA ALA A 11 -4.40 14.58 -25.25
C ALA A 11 -3.75 14.57 -23.86
N ASP A 12 -4.21 15.41 -22.93
CA ASP A 12 -3.67 15.46 -21.56
C ASP A 12 -4.07 14.23 -20.77
N TYR A 13 -5.32 13.78 -20.93
CA TYR A 13 -5.77 12.56 -20.27
C TYR A 13 -4.98 11.34 -20.77
N ARG A 14 -4.65 11.31 -22.06
CA ARG A 14 -3.75 10.29 -22.61
C ARG A 14 -2.35 10.38 -22.01
N GLY A 15 -1.77 11.58 -21.94
CA GLY A 15 -0.45 11.77 -21.34
C GLY A 15 -0.41 11.34 -19.87
N TYR A 16 -1.48 11.62 -19.12
CA TYR A 16 -1.67 11.11 -17.76
C TYR A 16 -1.69 9.57 -17.73
N LEU A 17 -2.49 8.93 -18.57
CA LEU A 17 -2.58 7.47 -18.61
C LEU A 17 -1.27 6.79 -18.99
N ASP A 18 -0.47 7.40 -19.88
CA ASP A 18 0.84 6.86 -20.25
C ASP A 18 1.82 6.82 -19.05
N HIS A 19 1.57 7.61 -18.00
CA HIS A 19 2.38 7.64 -16.77
C HIS A 19 1.72 6.92 -15.59
N ALA A 20 0.39 6.95 -15.51
CA ALA A 20 -0.39 6.33 -14.44
C ALA A 20 -0.65 4.83 -14.66
N LEU A 21 -0.59 4.35 -15.92
CA LEU A 21 -0.79 2.94 -16.19
C LEU A 21 0.39 2.13 -15.64
N PRO A 22 0.09 1.05 -14.90
CA PRO A 22 1.12 0.15 -14.40
C PRO A 22 1.95 -0.37 -15.57
N ARG A 23 3.28 -0.28 -15.44
CA ARG A 23 4.21 -0.70 -16.49
C ARG A 23 3.97 -2.18 -16.78
N TRP A 24 4.15 -2.60 -18.03
CA TRP A 24 3.85 -3.95 -18.55
C TRP A 24 4.34 -5.16 -17.73
N TYR A 25 5.26 -4.97 -16.77
CA TYR A 25 5.67 -6.02 -15.82
C TYR A 25 4.69 -6.26 -14.66
N GLU A 26 3.68 -5.40 -14.49
CA GLU A 26 2.58 -5.55 -13.50
C GLU A 26 1.35 -6.27 -14.11
N LEU A 27 1.58 -7.13 -15.09
CA LEU A 27 0.55 -8.08 -15.53
C LEU A 27 0.16 -8.94 -14.33
N SER A 28 -1.12 -8.91 -13.96
CA SER A 28 -1.62 -9.76 -12.89
C SER A 28 -1.37 -11.23 -13.24
N LEU A 29 -1.03 -12.02 -12.22
CA LEU A 29 -0.70 -13.45 -12.34
C LEU A 29 -1.69 -14.23 -13.22
N GLY A 30 -2.98 -13.86 -13.18
CA GLY A 30 -4.01 -14.46 -14.01
C GLY A 30 -3.79 -14.31 -15.51
N TRP A 31 -3.26 -13.17 -15.98
CA TRP A 31 -2.96 -12.93 -17.39
C TRP A 31 -1.77 -13.76 -17.87
N VAL A 32 -0.71 -13.82 -17.07
CA VAL A 32 0.49 -14.65 -17.38
C VAL A 32 0.10 -16.11 -17.50
N MET A 33 -0.70 -16.61 -16.55
CA MET A 33 -1.20 -17.98 -16.56
C MET A 33 -2.10 -18.27 -17.76
N ALA A 34 -2.99 -17.35 -18.13
CA ALA A 34 -3.86 -17.51 -19.30
C ALA A 34 -3.04 -17.65 -20.60
N VAL A 35 -2.00 -16.82 -20.78
CA VAL A 35 -1.11 -16.89 -21.95
C VAL A 35 -0.35 -18.21 -21.99
N VAL A 36 0.20 -18.66 -20.85
CA VAL A 36 0.90 -19.95 -20.76
C VAL A 36 -0.03 -21.11 -21.10
N ILE A 37 -1.23 -21.13 -20.54
CA ILE A 37 -2.23 -22.19 -20.78
C ILE A 37 -2.66 -22.21 -22.26
N LEU A 38 -2.98 -21.04 -22.85
CA LEU A 38 -3.42 -20.95 -24.24
C LEU A 38 -2.31 -21.32 -25.22
N THR A 39 -1.07 -20.90 -24.96
CA THR A 39 0.08 -21.25 -25.79
C THR A 39 0.40 -22.73 -25.69
N GLY A 40 0.33 -23.30 -24.48
CA GLY A 40 0.46 -24.73 -24.23
C GLY A 40 -0.59 -25.56 -24.97
N PHE A 41 -1.85 -25.14 -24.89
CA PHE A 41 -2.96 -25.78 -25.58
C PHE A 41 -2.82 -25.72 -27.11
N ALA A 42 -2.47 -24.55 -27.66
CA ALA A 42 -2.30 -24.37 -29.11
C ALA A 42 -1.16 -25.24 -29.66
N ILE A 43 -0.05 -25.35 -28.93
CA ILE A 43 1.08 -26.18 -29.35
C ILE A 43 0.72 -27.67 -29.26
N GLY A 44 0.10 -28.12 -28.17
CA GLY A 44 -0.35 -29.51 -28.06
C GLY A 44 -1.36 -29.90 -29.16
N TRP A 45 -2.21 -28.96 -29.59
CA TRP A 45 -3.11 -29.17 -30.72
C TRP A 45 -2.36 -29.29 -32.06
N ILE A 46 -1.33 -28.46 -32.29
CA ILE A 46 -0.49 -28.52 -33.50
C ILE A 46 0.28 -29.84 -33.56
N GLU A 47 0.90 -30.26 -32.45
CA GLU A 47 1.61 -31.55 -32.39
C GLU A 47 0.68 -32.74 -32.66
N ALA A 48 -0.54 -32.68 -32.14
CA ALA A 48 -1.56 -33.70 -32.38
C ALA A 48 -2.09 -33.69 -33.82
N ALA A 49 -2.20 -32.52 -34.46
CA ALA A 49 -2.76 -32.37 -35.80
C ALA A 49 -1.75 -32.66 -36.92
N TYR A 50 -0.46 -32.41 -36.70
CA TYR A 50 0.58 -32.51 -37.72
C TYR A 50 1.63 -33.60 -37.44
N GLU A 51 1.53 -34.34 -36.32
CA GLU A 51 2.47 -35.37 -35.88
C GLU A 51 3.94 -34.91 -35.72
N GLU A 52 4.20 -33.62 -35.89
CA GLU A 52 5.50 -33.00 -35.69
C GLU A 52 5.67 -32.57 -34.24
N LYS A 53 6.79 -32.96 -33.63
CA LYS A 53 7.14 -32.53 -32.28
C LYS A 53 7.73 -31.12 -32.31
N VAL A 54 7.11 -30.20 -31.60
CA VAL A 54 7.62 -28.85 -31.44
C VAL A 54 8.79 -28.91 -30.47
N THR A 55 9.95 -28.41 -30.90
CA THR A 55 11.10 -28.37 -30.00
C THR A 55 10.83 -27.46 -28.80
N PRO A 56 11.31 -27.81 -27.59
CA PRO A 56 11.08 -27.02 -26.38
C PRO A 56 11.53 -25.55 -26.52
N TYR A 57 12.53 -25.26 -27.36
CA TYR A 57 12.99 -23.91 -27.65
C TYR A 57 11.95 -23.06 -28.38
N VAL A 58 11.26 -23.65 -29.36
CA VAL A 58 10.19 -22.98 -30.09
C VAL A 58 9.00 -22.75 -29.15
N PHE A 59 8.69 -23.70 -28.27
CA PHE A 59 7.66 -23.56 -27.25
C PHE A 59 7.91 -22.37 -26.30
N TRP A 60 9.09 -22.32 -25.67
CA TRP A 60 9.42 -21.24 -24.74
C TRP A 60 9.61 -19.89 -25.45
N GLY A 61 10.17 -19.90 -26.66
CA GLY A 61 10.27 -18.72 -27.51
C GLY A 61 8.89 -18.14 -27.85
N LEU A 62 7.92 -19.00 -28.17
CA LEU A 62 6.54 -18.60 -28.43
C LEU A 62 5.85 -18.09 -27.17
N ILE A 63 6.03 -18.72 -26.01
CA ILE A 63 5.47 -18.20 -24.75
C ILE A 63 6.04 -16.82 -24.43
N ALA A 64 7.37 -16.63 -24.54
CA ALA A 64 7.99 -15.33 -24.28
C ALA A 64 7.47 -14.26 -25.25
N LEU A 65 7.33 -14.60 -26.54
CA LEU A 65 6.77 -13.72 -27.55
C LEU A 65 5.29 -13.38 -27.26
N CYS A 66 4.48 -14.37 -26.90
CA CYS A 66 3.08 -14.21 -26.55
C CYS A 66 2.90 -13.37 -25.28
N LEU A 67 3.74 -13.55 -24.27
CA LEU A 67 3.73 -12.74 -23.05
C LEU A 67 4.09 -11.29 -23.37
N ALA A 68 5.16 -11.06 -24.16
CA ALA A 68 5.55 -9.72 -24.58
C ALA A 68 4.45 -9.04 -25.41
N ALA A 69 3.87 -9.75 -26.39
CA ALA A 69 2.80 -9.24 -27.24
C ALA A 69 1.52 -8.96 -26.44
N SER A 70 1.11 -9.88 -25.56
CA SER A 70 -0.09 -9.76 -24.74
C SER A 70 -0.01 -8.61 -23.76
N GLY A 71 1.16 -8.35 -23.16
CA GLY A 71 1.38 -7.18 -22.31
C GLY A 71 1.18 -5.87 -23.06
N VAL A 72 1.74 -5.76 -24.27
CA VAL A 72 1.55 -4.57 -25.12
C VAL A 72 0.09 -4.41 -25.55
N LEU A 73 -0.58 -5.50 -25.93
CA LEU A 73 -1.99 -5.51 -26.30
C LEU A 73 -2.90 -5.14 -25.13
N ALA A 74 -2.64 -5.69 -23.94
CA ALA A 74 -3.40 -5.41 -22.73
C ALA A 74 -3.25 -3.94 -22.29
N ALA A 75 -2.03 -3.40 -22.33
CA ALA A 75 -1.76 -1.99 -22.05
C ALA A 75 -2.51 -1.08 -23.04
N ARG A 76 -2.41 -1.37 -24.34
CA ARG A 76 -3.13 -0.62 -25.39
C ARG A 76 -4.64 -0.73 -25.26
N TRP A 77 -5.16 -1.91 -24.96
CA TRP A 77 -6.58 -2.14 -24.76
C TRP A 77 -7.11 -1.40 -23.53
N SER A 78 -6.38 -1.44 -22.42
CA SER A 78 -6.70 -0.70 -21.20
C SER A 78 -6.74 0.80 -21.46
N LEU A 79 -5.69 1.33 -22.10
CA LEU A 79 -5.61 2.73 -22.50
C LEU A 79 -6.76 3.13 -23.41
N TRP A 80 -7.05 2.33 -24.45
CA TRP A 80 -8.18 2.57 -25.35
C TRP A 80 -9.53 2.54 -24.63
N ARG A 81 -9.74 1.57 -23.73
CA ARG A 81 -10.97 1.43 -22.94
C ARG A 81 -11.17 2.59 -21.98
N GLN A 82 -10.11 3.08 -21.36
CA GLN A 82 -10.17 4.23 -20.47
C GLN A 82 -10.40 5.53 -21.27
N LEU A 83 -9.69 5.71 -22.38
CA LEU A 83 -9.90 6.86 -23.29
C LEU A 83 -11.26 6.87 -23.97
N SER A 84 -11.90 5.72 -24.20
CA SER A 84 -13.24 5.66 -24.80
C SER A 84 -14.35 5.93 -23.79
N ARG A 85 -14.10 5.62 -22.52
CA ARG A 85 -15.01 5.93 -21.40
C ARG A 85 -14.87 7.36 -20.91
N TRP A 86 -13.69 7.96 -21.08
CA TRP A 86 -13.45 9.35 -20.70
C TRP A 86 -14.29 10.31 -21.54
N ARG A 87 -14.95 11.25 -20.86
CA ARG A 87 -15.73 12.31 -21.49
C ARG A 87 -15.00 13.62 -21.26
N GLU A 88 -14.86 14.39 -22.33
CA GLU A 88 -14.26 15.71 -22.26
C GLU A 88 -15.15 16.65 -21.41
N PRO A 89 -14.58 17.35 -20.42
CA PRO A 89 -15.33 18.34 -19.65
C PRO A 89 -15.90 19.41 -20.57
N LYS A 90 -17.18 19.74 -20.39
CA LYS A 90 -17.83 20.77 -21.22
C LYS A 90 -17.44 22.20 -20.86
N THR A 91 -16.96 22.38 -19.63
CA THR A 91 -16.65 23.68 -19.04
C THR A 91 -15.22 23.67 -18.53
N ASP A 92 -14.67 24.86 -18.33
CA ASP A 92 -13.32 25.01 -17.83
C ASP A 92 -13.27 24.59 -16.35
N THR A 93 -12.21 23.86 -16.00
CA THR A 93 -11.90 23.52 -14.63
C THR A 93 -11.12 24.69 -14.04
N VAL A 94 -11.63 25.23 -12.94
CA VAL A 94 -10.98 26.30 -12.20
C VAL A 94 -10.44 25.71 -10.91
N VAL A 95 -9.13 25.83 -10.70
CA VAL A 95 -8.46 25.42 -9.47
C VAL A 95 -7.94 26.67 -8.78
N GLU A 96 -8.47 26.97 -7.61
CA GLU A 96 -8.00 28.06 -6.77
C GLU A 96 -7.23 27.46 -5.61
N VAL A 97 -5.95 27.81 -5.54
CA VAL A 97 -5.02 27.36 -4.51
C VAL A 97 -4.99 28.42 -3.42
N GLY A 98 -5.71 28.12 -2.35
CA GLY A 98 -5.68 28.85 -1.10
C GLY A 98 -4.48 28.46 -0.25
N ASP A 99 -4.46 29.01 0.96
CA ASP A 99 -3.44 28.64 1.95
C ASP A 99 -3.75 27.28 2.58
N ASP A 100 -5.01 27.06 2.97
CA ASP A 100 -5.43 25.86 3.70
C ASP A 100 -6.29 24.89 2.86
N TYR A 101 -6.76 25.32 1.69
CA TYR A 101 -7.62 24.52 0.82
C TYR A 101 -7.34 24.70 -0.68
N LEU A 102 -7.75 23.69 -1.43
CA LEU A 102 -7.83 23.63 -2.88
C LEU A 102 -9.31 23.70 -3.28
N THR A 103 -9.76 24.82 -3.83
CA THR A 103 -11.09 24.88 -4.47
C THR A 103 -10.97 24.38 -5.90
N ILE A 104 -11.69 23.31 -6.23
CA ILE A 104 -11.80 22.75 -7.57
C ILE A 104 -13.24 22.96 -8.05
N THR A 105 -13.40 23.81 -9.07
CA THR A 105 -14.69 23.98 -9.76
C THR A 105 -14.66 23.22 -11.07
N ARG A 106 -15.52 22.22 -11.24
CA ARG A 106 -15.65 21.41 -12.45
C ARG A 106 -17.13 21.25 -12.82
N GLU A 107 -17.49 21.57 -14.05
CA GLU A 107 -18.88 21.41 -14.55
C GLU A 107 -19.95 22.12 -13.70
N GLY A 108 -19.58 23.27 -13.13
CA GLY A 108 -20.45 24.07 -12.28
C GLY A 108 -20.57 23.56 -10.85
N THR A 109 -19.95 22.42 -10.52
CA THR A 109 -19.84 21.92 -9.15
C THR A 109 -18.53 22.41 -8.54
N ARG A 110 -18.62 23.05 -7.37
CA ARG A 110 -17.47 23.51 -6.59
C ARG A 110 -17.21 22.52 -5.47
N HIS A 111 -16.02 21.96 -5.45
CA HIS A 111 -15.49 21.14 -4.37
C HIS A 111 -14.38 21.92 -3.68
N ASN A 112 -14.38 21.92 -2.36
CA ASN A 112 -13.26 22.40 -1.58
C ASN A 112 -12.59 21.16 -0.99
N GLU A 113 -11.34 20.94 -1.37
CA GLU A 113 -10.51 19.85 -0.87
C GLU A 113 -9.47 20.46 0.05
N GLN A 114 -9.33 19.93 1.26
CA GLN A 114 -8.27 20.34 2.16
C GLN A 114 -6.92 19.78 1.70
N TRP A 115 -5.83 20.38 2.16
CA TRP A 115 -4.50 19.84 1.86
C TRP A 115 -4.26 18.46 2.46
N GLU A 116 -4.92 18.13 3.58
CA GLU A 116 -4.83 16.81 4.22
C GLU A 116 -5.38 15.68 3.33
N ASN A 117 -6.34 16.02 2.46
CA ASN A 117 -6.92 15.11 1.48
C ASN A 117 -5.98 14.85 0.29
N VAL A 118 -4.88 15.58 0.17
CA VAL A 118 -3.87 15.37 -0.87
C VAL A 118 -2.94 14.25 -0.42
N THR A 119 -2.99 13.10 -1.10
CA THR A 119 -2.21 11.91 -0.76
C THR A 119 -0.84 11.87 -1.43
N ALA A 120 -0.75 12.40 -2.64
CA ALA A 120 0.46 12.38 -3.44
C ALA A 120 0.44 13.48 -4.50
N VAL A 121 1.62 13.97 -4.85
CA VAL A 121 1.83 14.89 -5.96
C VAL A 121 2.90 14.31 -6.87
N ALA A 122 2.63 14.24 -8.17
CA ALA A 122 3.57 13.74 -9.16
C ALA A 122 3.75 14.76 -10.29
N LEU A 123 5.01 15.06 -10.60
CA LEU A 123 5.41 15.89 -11.73
C LEU A 123 5.70 15.01 -12.95
N THR A 124 5.14 15.38 -14.09
CA THR A 124 5.43 14.77 -15.39
C THR A 124 5.95 15.82 -16.36
N GLU A 125 6.29 15.43 -17.59
CA GLU A 125 6.75 16.41 -18.59
C GLU A 125 5.67 17.43 -19.00
N THR A 126 4.40 17.01 -18.95
CA THR A 126 3.27 17.77 -19.52
C THR A 126 2.16 18.10 -18.53
N HIS A 127 2.22 17.58 -17.30
CA HIS A 127 1.18 17.80 -16.28
C HIS A 127 1.72 17.58 -14.85
N ILE A 128 1.00 18.13 -13.88
CA ILE A 128 1.08 17.74 -12.46
C ILE A 128 -0.17 16.91 -12.13
N VAL A 129 0.02 15.83 -11.39
CA VAL A 129 -1.05 14.97 -10.90
C VAL A 129 -1.10 15.09 -9.38
N ILE A 130 -2.25 15.45 -8.84
CA ILE A 130 -2.52 15.53 -7.41
C ILE A 130 -3.55 14.45 -7.07
N GLY A 131 -3.17 13.49 -6.24
CA GLY A 131 -4.05 12.44 -5.76
C GLY A 131 -4.91 12.93 -4.60
N LEU A 132 -6.23 12.82 -4.71
CA LEU A 132 -7.19 13.29 -3.70
C LEU A 132 -7.96 12.10 -3.08
N THR A 133 -8.03 12.04 -1.76
CA THR A 133 -8.95 11.19 -0.97
C THR A 133 -10.01 12.07 -0.33
N PRO A 134 -11.27 11.61 -0.13
CA PRO A 134 -11.79 10.26 -0.32
C PRO A 134 -12.39 9.98 -1.71
N THR A 135 -12.42 10.95 -2.62
CA THR A 135 -13.13 10.84 -3.91
C THR A 135 -12.44 9.96 -4.97
N GLU A 136 -11.30 9.33 -4.65
CA GLU A 136 -10.44 8.57 -5.60
C GLU A 136 -10.19 9.31 -6.93
N SER A 137 -10.26 10.64 -6.91
CA SER A 137 -10.23 11.45 -8.13
C SER A 137 -8.92 12.22 -8.21
N ASN A 138 -8.09 11.86 -9.18
CA ASN A 138 -6.84 12.57 -9.43
C ASN A 138 -7.14 13.91 -10.10
N LEU A 139 -6.65 15.00 -9.53
CA LEU A 139 -6.62 16.31 -10.17
C LEU A 139 -5.41 16.39 -11.09
N ILE A 140 -5.67 16.61 -12.38
CA ILE A 140 -4.64 16.72 -13.42
C ILE A 140 -4.53 18.18 -13.83
N LEU A 141 -3.39 18.81 -13.57
CA LEU A 141 -3.08 20.17 -14.03
C LEU A 141 -2.14 20.11 -15.24
N PRO A 142 -2.61 20.40 -16.46
CA PRO A 142 -1.78 20.36 -17.67
C PRO A 142 -0.81 21.55 -17.71
N LEU A 143 0.30 21.41 -18.44
CA LEU A 143 1.32 22.46 -18.60
C LEU A 143 0.73 23.81 -19.06
N ARG A 144 -0.31 23.79 -19.90
CA ARG A 144 -0.98 25.02 -20.38
C ARG A 144 -1.74 25.80 -19.30
N ALA A 145 -1.98 25.18 -18.14
CA ALA A 145 -2.53 25.89 -16.99
C ALA A 145 -1.48 26.82 -16.37
N PHE A 146 -0.20 26.60 -16.66
CA PHE A 146 0.93 27.38 -16.18
C PHE A 146 1.45 28.30 -17.26
N SER A 147 2.17 29.33 -16.84
CA SER A 147 2.81 30.28 -17.76
C SER A 147 3.91 29.60 -18.58
N ASP A 148 4.72 28.77 -17.94
CA ASP A 148 5.73 27.92 -18.57
C ASP A 148 6.05 26.67 -17.73
N ARG A 149 7.04 25.89 -18.17
CA ARG A 149 7.50 24.69 -17.45
C ARG A 149 8.18 25.03 -16.12
N ALA A 150 8.84 26.17 -16.01
CA ALA A 150 9.51 26.57 -14.77
C ALA A 150 8.49 26.92 -13.68
N ASP A 151 7.40 27.60 -14.05
CA ASP A 151 6.27 27.90 -13.17
C ASP A 151 5.54 26.62 -12.72
N MET A 152 5.36 25.65 -13.64
CA MET A 152 4.85 24.32 -13.29
C MET A 152 5.76 23.63 -12.26
N VAL A 153 7.08 23.60 -12.48
CA VAL A 153 8.04 22.99 -11.54
C VAL A 153 8.04 23.73 -10.20
N ALA A 154 7.98 25.07 -10.20
CA ALA A 154 7.91 25.86 -8.98
C ALA A 154 6.62 25.59 -8.19
N PHE A 155 5.49 25.46 -8.89
CA PHE A 155 4.23 25.06 -8.26
C PHE A 155 4.29 23.64 -7.69
N PHE A 156 4.89 22.69 -8.41
CA PHE A 156 5.12 21.34 -7.91
C PHE A 156 5.93 21.36 -6.61
N ALA A 157 7.08 22.03 -6.59
CA ALA A 157 7.91 22.14 -5.40
C ALA A 157 7.17 22.79 -4.22
N GLN A 158 6.39 23.84 -4.46
CA GLN A 158 5.55 24.47 -3.43
C GLN A 158 4.50 23.50 -2.86
N THR A 159 3.92 22.67 -3.71
CA THR A 159 2.87 21.71 -3.35
C THR A 159 3.46 20.51 -2.60
N GLU A 160 4.62 20.03 -3.05
CA GLU A 160 5.41 18.96 -2.40
C GLU A 160 5.93 19.42 -1.02
N ASP A 161 6.46 20.64 -0.92
CA ASP A 161 6.86 21.25 0.35
C ASP A 161 5.67 21.40 1.32
N ARG A 162 4.46 21.65 0.81
CA ARG A 162 3.23 21.70 1.63
C ARG A 162 2.81 20.32 2.08
N LEU A 163 2.87 19.32 1.21
CA LEU A 163 2.57 17.93 1.55
C LEU A 163 3.55 17.37 2.62
N HIS A 164 4.80 17.83 2.59
CA HIS A 164 5.83 17.45 3.56
C HIS A 164 5.96 18.39 4.75
N ARG A 165 5.20 19.49 4.79
CA ARG A 165 5.14 20.36 5.96
C ARG A 165 4.31 19.63 7.01
N GLU A 166 4.87 19.44 8.20
CA GLU A 166 4.14 18.95 9.36
C GLU A 166 2.83 19.76 9.49
N PRO A 167 1.66 19.11 9.57
CA PRO A 167 0.39 19.82 9.67
C PRO A 167 0.45 20.73 10.90
N SER A 168 0.25 22.03 10.70
CA SER A 168 -0.15 22.90 11.79
C SER A 168 -1.51 22.42 12.29
N GLU A 169 -1.57 22.16 13.59
CA GLU A 169 -2.73 21.78 14.40
C GLU A 169 -4.02 22.50 13.99
N ASP A 170 -4.79 22.02 13.03
CA ASP A 170 -6.16 22.50 12.78
C ASP A 170 -6.97 21.44 12.02
N GLU A 171 -7.83 20.77 12.80
CA GLU A 171 -9.15 20.20 12.49
C GLU A 171 -9.33 19.34 11.21
N ASP A 172 -9.70 18.06 11.40
CA ASP A 172 -10.95 17.57 10.81
C ASP A 172 -11.46 16.21 11.34
N ASP A 173 -12.80 16.18 11.45
CA ASP A 173 -13.69 15.14 11.95
C ASP A 173 -13.63 13.82 11.17
N MET A 174 -13.53 12.66 11.86
CA MET A 174 -14.16 11.43 11.35
C MET A 174 -14.37 10.29 12.38
N ASP A 175 -15.66 9.93 12.49
CA ASP A 175 -16.30 8.64 12.82
C ASP A 175 -15.89 7.88 14.11
N GLU A 176 -16.45 8.38 15.21
CA GLU A 176 -16.34 7.93 16.61
C GLU A 176 -17.29 6.76 16.98
N SER A 177 -17.69 5.89 16.05
CA SER A 177 -18.84 4.98 16.30
C SER A 177 -18.52 3.61 16.92
N ALA A 178 -17.30 3.37 17.41
CA ALA A 178 -16.93 2.10 18.07
C ALA A 178 -16.54 2.20 19.55
N ILE A 179 -16.50 3.40 20.12
CA ILE A 179 -16.08 3.63 21.51
C ILE A 179 -17.28 4.24 22.25
N PRO A 180 -17.69 3.69 23.41
CA PRO A 180 -18.83 4.23 24.15
C PRO A 180 -18.59 5.71 24.47
N ALA A 181 -19.44 6.58 23.90
CA ALA A 181 -19.28 8.03 23.94
C ALA A 181 -19.29 8.63 25.36
N ASP A 182 -19.74 7.89 26.36
CA ASP A 182 -20.04 8.35 27.73
C ASP A 182 -18.87 8.17 28.72
N GLY A 183 -17.67 7.83 28.25
CA GLY A 183 -16.48 7.69 29.10
C GLY A 183 -16.06 9.01 29.74
N LYS A 184 -16.15 9.11 31.08
CA LYS A 184 -15.56 10.22 31.84
C LYS A 184 -14.04 10.12 31.80
N THR A 185 -13.37 11.26 31.62
CA THR A 185 -11.91 11.36 31.80
C THR A 185 -11.53 10.89 33.21
N PRO A 186 -10.53 10.00 33.36
CA PRO A 186 -10.07 9.57 34.68
C PRO A 186 -9.57 10.77 35.51
N ASP A 187 -9.92 10.81 36.80
CA ASP A 187 -9.44 11.85 37.72
C ASP A 187 -7.94 11.71 38.08
N HIS A 188 -7.32 10.57 37.71
CA HIS A 188 -5.94 10.24 38.04
C HIS A 188 -5.23 9.58 36.85
N PRO A 189 -3.90 9.79 36.70
CA PRO A 189 -3.10 9.11 35.69
C PRO A 189 -3.23 7.59 35.78
N LEU A 190 -3.49 6.93 34.65
CA LEU A 190 -3.52 5.46 34.57
C LEU A 190 -2.13 4.97 34.14
N THR A 191 -1.46 4.26 35.03
CA THR A 191 -0.14 3.68 34.76
C THR A 191 -0.22 2.17 34.65
N ILE A 192 0.31 1.63 33.56
CA ILE A 192 0.39 0.20 33.29
C ILE A 192 1.83 -0.22 32.98
N ARG A 193 2.13 -1.48 33.29
CA ARG A 193 3.39 -2.10 32.92
C ARG A 193 3.19 -2.85 31.61
N LEU A 194 3.71 -2.29 30.53
CA LEU A 194 3.64 -2.84 29.19
C LEU A 194 4.75 -3.88 28.98
N ILE A 195 4.33 -5.12 28.69
CA ILE A 195 5.21 -6.21 28.27
C ILE A 195 4.65 -6.74 26.95
N LEU A 196 5.27 -6.33 25.85
CA LEU A 196 4.91 -6.81 24.52
C LEU A 196 5.51 -8.20 24.30
N LEU A 197 4.63 -9.18 24.05
CA LEU A 197 5.01 -10.53 23.67
C LEU A 197 5.05 -10.63 22.13
N GLU A 198 5.77 -11.62 21.63
CA GLU A 198 5.88 -11.88 20.18
C GLU A 198 4.51 -12.19 19.56
N ASP A 199 3.66 -12.91 20.29
CA ASP A 199 2.31 -13.28 19.85
C ASP A 199 1.38 -12.07 19.66
N ASP A 200 1.56 -11.00 20.43
CA ASP A 200 0.76 -9.78 20.30
C ASP A 200 1.02 -9.06 18.98
N TRP A 201 2.30 -8.99 18.61
CA TRP A 201 2.75 -8.42 17.33
C TRP A 201 2.23 -9.22 16.15
N ILE A 202 2.24 -10.55 16.25
CA ILE A 202 1.71 -11.44 15.22
C ILE A 202 0.19 -11.27 15.08
N GLY A 203 -0.52 -11.13 16.20
CA GLY A 203 -1.97 -10.86 16.21
C GLY A 203 -2.33 -9.57 15.48
N VAL A 204 -1.68 -8.45 15.85
CA VAL A 204 -1.96 -7.13 15.25
C VAL A 204 -1.58 -7.08 13.76
N THR A 205 -0.44 -7.63 13.38
CA THR A 205 0.00 -7.63 11.96
C THR A 205 -0.90 -8.46 11.06
N LYS A 206 -1.49 -9.54 11.58
CA LYS A 206 -2.47 -10.36 10.86
C LYS A 206 -3.77 -9.58 10.59
N ASP A 207 -4.18 -8.72 11.52
CA ASP A 207 -5.40 -7.91 11.42
C ASP A 207 -5.20 -6.61 10.62
N MET A 208 -3.99 -6.04 10.62
CA MET A 208 -3.66 -4.79 9.89
C MET A 208 -3.34 -4.98 8.40
N ALA A 209 -2.93 -6.19 7.99
CA ALA A 209 -2.63 -6.47 6.59
C ALA A 209 -3.93 -6.70 5.78
N SER A 210 -4.62 -5.60 5.44
CA SER A 210 -5.81 -5.61 4.57
C SER A 210 -5.53 -6.02 3.12
N GLY A 211 -4.26 -6.09 2.71
CA GLY A 211 -3.84 -6.82 1.51
C GLY A 211 -3.67 -8.30 1.85
N ARG A 212 -4.50 -9.18 1.27
CA ARG A 212 -4.44 -10.66 1.44
C ARG A 212 -2.99 -11.14 1.46
N GLN A 213 -2.43 -11.34 2.65
CA GLN A 213 -1.16 -12.04 2.79
C GLN A 213 -1.38 -13.46 2.27
N LEU A 214 -0.53 -13.88 1.34
CA LEU A 214 -0.55 -15.26 0.86
C LEU A 214 -0.35 -16.16 2.08
N THR A 215 -1.27 -17.12 2.29
CA THR A 215 -1.10 -18.12 3.35
C THR A 215 0.19 -18.89 3.11
N MET A 216 0.77 -19.50 4.15
CA MET A 216 2.00 -20.32 3.98
C MET A 216 1.81 -21.41 2.92
N ASP A 217 0.61 -21.97 2.81
CA ASP A 217 0.26 -22.95 1.78
C ASP A 217 0.27 -22.32 0.37
N GLN A 218 -0.22 -21.09 0.22
CA GLN A 218 -0.18 -20.35 -1.04
C GLN A 218 1.24 -19.91 -1.42
N LEU A 219 2.05 -19.52 -0.44
CA LEU A 219 3.47 -19.20 -0.64
C LEU A 219 4.25 -20.46 -1.05
N ALA A 220 4.04 -21.59 -0.37
CA ALA A 220 4.66 -22.86 -0.67
C ALA A 220 4.26 -23.40 -2.06
N LEU A 221 2.97 -23.26 -2.42
CA LEU A 221 2.48 -23.58 -3.76
C LEU A 221 3.15 -22.70 -4.81
N LEU A 222 3.24 -21.38 -4.56
CA LEU A 222 3.86 -20.42 -5.47
C LEU A 222 5.35 -20.72 -5.68
N THR A 223 6.11 -20.95 -4.61
CA THR A 223 7.54 -21.29 -4.70
C THR A 223 7.77 -22.66 -5.33
N THR A 224 6.86 -23.61 -5.15
CA THR A 224 6.90 -24.92 -5.81
C THR A 224 6.67 -24.77 -7.31
N ILE A 225 5.71 -23.94 -7.74
CA ILE A 225 5.45 -23.66 -9.15
C ILE A 225 6.64 -22.95 -9.80
N ILE A 226 7.13 -21.86 -9.19
CA ILE A 226 8.30 -21.12 -9.69
C ILE A 226 9.53 -22.03 -9.73
N GLY A 227 9.73 -22.82 -8.67
CA GLY A 227 10.84 -23.76 -8.59
C GLY A 227 10.75 -24.86 -9.64
N GLY A 228 9.57 -25.41 -9.91
CA GLY A 228 9.32 -26.36 -10.98
C GLY A 228 9.57 -25.78 -12.37
N VAL A 229 9.24 -24.51 -12.60
CA VAL A 229 9.51 -23.82 -13.87
C VAL A 229 11.01 -23.59 -14.07
N ILE A 230 11.72 -23.07 -13.07
CA ILE A 230 13.16 -22.79 -13.15
C ILE A 230 13.97 -24.08 -13.31
N SER A 231 13.63 -25.10 -12.52
CA SER A 231 14.28 -26.42 -12.59
C SER A 231 13.96 -27.18 -13.87
N GLY A 232 12.73 -27.08 -14.39
CA GLY A 232 12.37 -27.58 -15.71
C GLY A 232 13.22 -26.92 -16.80
N GLY A 233 13.44 -25.61 -16.70
CA GLY A 233 14.37 -24.87 -17.57
C GLY A 233 15.82 -25.35 -17.46
N LEU A 234 16.32 -25.62 -16.24
CA LEU A 234 17.67 -26.13 -16.01
C LEU A 234 17.86 -27.58 -16.50
N ALA A 235 16.86 -28.44 -16.33
CA ALA A 235 16.87 -29.81 -16.84
C ALA A 235 16.97 -29.83 -18.37
N VAL A 236 16.20 -28.95 -19.03
CA VAL A 236 16.25 -28.77 -20.49
C VAL A 236 17.61 -28.22 -20.94
N ALA A 237 18.21 -27.29 -20.18
CA ALA A 237 19.55 -26.80 -20.46
C ALA A 237 20.63 -27.90 -20.31
N TYR A 238 20.52 -28.73 -19.26
CA TYR A 238 21.44 -29.84 -19.00
C TYR A 238 21.36 -30.93 -20.08
N THR A 239 20.16 -31.36 -20.46
CA THR A 239 19.98 -32.35 -21.53
C THR A 239 20.48 -31.81 -22.87
N SER A 240 20.29 -30.51 -23.12
CA SER A 240 20.85 -29.87 -24.31
C SER A 240 22.38 -29.81 -24.32
N LEU A 241 23.01 -29.58 -23.18
CA LEU A 241 24.49 -29.50 -23.09
C LEU A 241 25.15 -30.87 -23.17
N THR A 242 24.47 -31.91 -22.68
CA THR A 242 25.01 -33.28 -22.59
C THR A 242 24.55 -34.19 -23.72
N GLY A 243 23.57 -33.75 -24.53
CA GLY A 243 22.93 -34.58 -25.56
C GLY A 243 22.09 -35.73 -24.97
N ALA A 244 21.84 -35.72 -23.66
CA ALA A 244 21.02 -36.73 -23.01
C ALA A 244 19.55 -36.58 -23.43
N ALA A 245 18.86 -37.71 -23.64
CA ALA A 245 17.43 -37.68 -23.92
C ALA A 245 16.69 -37.13 -22.70
N PHE A 246 15.81 -36.14 -22.91
CA PHE A 246 14.96 -35.61 -21.85
C PHE A 246 13.88 -36.64 -21.51
N ASP A 247 13.97 -37.22 -20.32
CA ASP A 247 12.99 -38.17 -19.80
C ASP A 247 12.37 -37.67 -18.47
N GLY A 248 11.24 -38.26 -18.10
CA GLY A 248 10.55 -37.96 -16.85
C GLY A 248 11.44 -38.05 -15.59
N PRO A 249 12.33 -39.07 -15.49
CA PRO A 249 13.32 -39.16 -14.40
C PRO A 249 14.26 -37.96 -14.28
N ILE A 250 14.81 -37.45 -15.39
CA ILE A 250 15.67 -36.26 -15.37
C ILE A 250 14.87 -35.03 -14.96
N TRP A 251 13.64 -34.87 -15.47
CA TRP A 251 12.78 -33.76 -15.03
C TRP A 251 12.47 -33.82 -13.54
N LEU A 252 12.13 -35.00 -13.00
CA LEU A 252 11.89 -35.19 -11.57
C LEU A 252 13.14 -34.95 -10.71
N ALA A 253 14.32 -35.32 -11.20
CA ALA A 253 15.60 -35.15 -10.51
C ALA A 253 15.99 -33.66 -10.34
N PHE A 254 15.54 -32.76 -11.22
CA PHE A 254 15.76 -31.32 -11.08
C PHE A 254 14.56 -30.61 -10.45
N ALA A 255 13.33 -31.03 -10.76
CA ALA A 255 12.09 -30.39 -10.32
C ALA A 255 11.92 -30.38 -8.80
N TRP A 256 12.17 -31.53 -8.17
CA TRP A 256 11.97 -31.66 -6.73
C TRP A 256 13.02 -30.91 -5.91
N PRO A 257 14.33 -31.02 -6.18
CA PRO A 257 15.33 -30.25 -5.42
C PRO A 257 15.20 -28.74 -5.63
N GLY A 258 14.86 -28.28 -6.85
CA GLY A 258 14.65 -26.86 -7.14
C GLY A 258 13.41 -26.29 -6.44
N ALA A 259 12.28 -27.00 -6.48
CA ALA A 259 11.06 -26.65 -5.76
C ALA A 259 11.26 -26.67 -4.23
N ILE A 260 11.96 -27.68 -3.70
CA ILE A 260 12.28 -27.77 -2.28
C ILE A 260 13.23 -26.63 -1.87
N ALA A 261 14.29 -26.37 -2.63
CA ALA A 261 15.28 -25.33 -2.29
C ALA A 261 14.69 -23.91 -2.37
N LEU A 262 13.84 -23.63 -3.36
CA LEU A 262 13.18 -22.33 -3.50
C LEU A 262 12.02 -22.16 -2.50
N THR A 263 11.32 -23.23 -2.16
CA THR A 263 10.32 -23.19 -1.07
C THR A 263 11.00 -23.01 0.28
N TRP A 264 12.13 -23.69 0.52
CA TRP A 264 12.95 -23.49 1.71
C TRP A 264 13.58 -22.09 1.77
N TYR A 265 14.08 -21.56 0.65
CA TYR A 265 14.64 -20.21 0.58
C TYR A 265 13.58 -19.12 0.72
N GLY A 266 12.42 -19.28 0.07
CA GLY A 266 11.27 -18.40 0.19
C GLY A 266 10.69 -18.39 1.59
N ALA A 267 10.51 -19.58 2.20
CA ALA A 267 10.13 -19.72 3.60
C ALA A 267 11.17 -19.09 4.53
N ARG A 268 12.48 -19.34 4.32
CA ARG A 268 13.54 -18.70 5.11
C ARG A 268 13.62 -17.19 4.92
N ARG A 269 13.34 -16.65 3.74
CA ARG A 269 13.30 -15.20 3.52
C ARG A 269 12.07 -14.57 4.13
N TYR A 270 10.93 -15.24 4.07
CA TYR A 270 9.72 -14.82 4.76
C TYR A 270 9.92 -14.87 6.28
N GLU A 271 10.51 -15.96 6.79
CA GLU A 271 10.93 -16.08 8.19
C GLU A 271 12.01 -15.06 8.54
N ALA A 272 12.97 -14.76 7.67
CA ALA A 272 14.00 -13.75 7.90
C ALA A 272 13.45 -12.33 7.83
N ALA A 273 12.42 -12.07 7.01
CA ALA A 273 11.72 -10.78 6.95
C ALA A 273 10.82 -10.58 8.17
N LYS A 274 10.07 -11.63 8.57
CA LYS A 274 9.40 -11.70 9.86
C LYS A 274 10.39 -11.50 11.00
N GLN A 275 11.49 -12.25 10.99
CA GLN A 275 12.55 -12.13 11.99
C GLN A 275 13.23 -10.79 11.93
N ALA A 276 13.38 -10.10 10.79
CA ALA A 276 13.99 -8.77 10.72
C ALA A 276 13.05 -7.68 11.26
N LEU A 277 11.75 -7.81 11.02
CA LEU A 277 10.70 -7.02 11.68
C LEU A 277 10.72 -7.27 13.20
N ILE A 278 10.83 -8.54 13.61
CA ILE A 278 10.97 -8.97 15.01
C ILE A 278 12.33 -8.56 15.59
N THR A 279 13.41 -8.48 14.80
CA THR A 279 14.76 -8.18 15.26
C THR A 279 14.96 -6.68 15.45
N LYS A 280 14.31 -5.86 14.61
CA LYS A 280 14.17 -4.42 14.86
C LYS A 280 13.30 -4.14 16.09
N SER A 281 12.34 -5.00 16.44
CA SER A 281 11.55 -4.89 17.68
C SER A 281 12.16 -5.64 18.90
N ARG A 282 13.17 -6.50 18.71
CA ARG A 282 13.94 -7.20 19.76
C ARG A 282 14.95 -6.32 20.50
N GLN A 283 14.76 -5.00 20.54
CA GLN A 283 15.36 -4.20 21.60
C GLN A 283 14.67 -4.52 22.94
N SER A 284 14.90 -5.75 23.42
CA SER A 284 14.54 -6.36 24.70
C SER A 284 13.05 -6.25 25.11
N PRO A 285 12.42 -7.31 25.65
CA PRO A 285 11.16 -7.20 26.41
C PRO A 285 11.42 -6.50 27.75
N SER A 286 12.18 -5.40 27.72
CA SER A 286 12.36 -4.53 28.85
C SER A 286 10.97 -4.00 29.20
N PRO A 287 10.51 -4.22 30.44
CA PRO A 287 9.21 -3.72 30.85
C PRO A 287 9.19 -2.22 30.62
N LEU A 288 8.18 -1.77 29.88
CA LEU A 288 7.93 -0.37 29.64
C LEU A 288 6.85 0.08 30.62
N THR A 289 7.04 1.22 31.25
CA THR A 289 5.99 1.86 32.04
C THR A 289 5.26 2.80 31.10
N LEU A 290 3.97 2.57 30.92
CA LEU A 290 3.12 3.40 30.09
C LEU A 290 2.13 4.10 31.01
N THR A 291 2.14 5.42 30.98
CA THR A 291 1.26 6.28 31.79
C THR A 291 0.45 7.15 30.84
N ILE A 292 -0.86 7.13 31.01
CA ILE A 292 -1.77 8.08 30.35
C ILE A 292 -2.30 9.06 31.40
N ASP A 293 -2.27 10.35 31.09
CA ASP A 293 -2.80 11.43 31.92
C ASP A 293 -3.44 12.50 31.03
N ASP A 294 -3.75 13.68 31.57
CA ASP A 294 -4.34 14.78 30.84
C ASP A 294 -3.39 15.44 29.82
N THR A 295 -2.08 15.20 29.92
CA THR A 295 -1.07 15.78 29.03
C THR A 295 -0.71 14.88 27.86
N GLY A 296 -0.83 13.56 28.01
CA GLY A 296 -0.55 12.64 26.92
C GLY A 296 -0.31 11.20 27.32
N LEU A 297 0.30 10.46 26.40
CA LEU A 297 0.84 9.12 26.59
C LEU A 297 2.34 9.21 26.86
N THR A 298 2.77 8.85 28.06
CA THR A 298 4.19 8.74 28.42
C THR A 298 4.63 7.28 28.44
N LYS A 299 5.70 6.96 27.71
CA LYS A 299 6.30 5.63 27.62
C LYS A 299 7.75 5.68 28.11
N ARG A 300 7.99 5.09 29.28
CA ARG A 300 9.32 5.01 29.93
C ARG A 300 9.91 3.62 29.86
N GLY A 301 11.17 3.54 29.46
CA GLY A 301 11.97 2.31 29.44
C GLY A 301 13.43 2.55 29.81
N PRO A 302 14.27 1.50 29.84
CA PRO A 302 15.70 1.66 30.15
C PRO A 302 16.41 2.54 29.11
N GLY A 303 16.76 3.77 29.50
CA GLY A 303 17.44 4.75 28.63
C GLY A 303 16.53 5.44 27.61
N PHE A 304 15.21 5.37 27.78
CA PHE A 304 14.23 5.92 26.86
C PHE A 304 13.04 6.52 27.62
N ASP A 305 12.69 7.76 27.32
CA ASP A 305 11.45 8.40 27.77
C ASP A 305 10.82 9.10 26.55
N LEU A 306 9.61 8.69 26.19
CA LEU A 306 8.85 9.25 25.09
C LEU A 306 7.54 9.78 25.64
N HIS A 307 7.23 11.02 25.32
CA HIS A 307 5.95 11.64 25.62
C HIS A 307 5.27 11.97 24.29
N LEU A 308 4.05 11.48 24.12
CA LEU A 308 3.19 11.79 22.98
C LEU A 308 2.00 12.57 23.51
N ASP A 309 1.86 13.81 23.07
CA ASP A 309 0.66 14.61 23.34
C ASP A 309 -0.58 13.89 22.74
N TRP A 310 -1.73 14.05 23.38
CA TRP A 310 -2.99 13.55 22.83
C TRP A 310 -3.30 14.13 21.45
N ALA A 311 -2.86 15.36 21.17
CA ALA A 311 -2.97 15.99 19.85
C ALA A 311 -2.17 15.26 18.75
N VAL A 312 -1.13 14.50 19.12
CA VAL A 312 -0.30 13.73 18.17
C VAL A 312 -0.90 12.36 17.85
N ILE A 313 -1.78 11.85 18.72
CA ILE A 313 -2.43 10.55 18.54
C ILE A 313 -3.61 10.75 17.57
N ALA A 314 -3.43 10.31 16.32
CA ALA A 314 -4.45 10.41 15.28
C ALA A 314 -5.61 9.46 15.52
N ARG A 315 -5.30 8.23 15.95
CA ARG A 315 -6.31 7.17 16.02
C ARG A 315 -6.07 6.21 17.17
N ILE A 316 -7.14 5.87 17.88
CA ILE A 316 -7.16 4.80 18.88
C ILE A 316 -8.13 3.73 18.38
N GLU A 317 -7.60 2.54 18.07
CA GLU A 317 -8.40 1.42 17.59
C GLU A 317 -8.27 0.19 18.47
N LEU A 318 -9.33 -0.63 18.47
CA LEU A 318 -9.28 -1.99 18.97
C LEU A 318 -9.02 -2.95 17.80
N LYS A 319 -7.88 -3.64 17.83
CA LYS A 319 -7.54 -4.71 16.89
C LYS A 319 -7.30 -6.00 17.67
N GLY A 320 -8.24 -6.93 17.57
CA GLY A 320 -8.21 -8.18 18.33
C GLY A 320 -8.18 -7.92 19.84
N ALA A 321 -7.12 -8.39 20.51
CA ALA A 321 -6.89 -8.21 21.95
C ALA A 321 -5.93 -7.05 22.27
N CYS A 322 -5.75 -6.10 21.36
CA CYS A 322 -4.84 -4.97 21.54
C CYS A 322 -5.54 -3.63 21.31
N VAL A 323 -5.12 -2.62 22.06
CA VAL A 323 -5.31 -1.21 21.70
C VAL A 323 -4.17 -0.83 20.77
N VAL A 324 -4.50 -0.21 19.65
CA VAL A 324 -3.56 0.30 18.67
C VAL A 324 -3.72 1.81 18.62
N LEU A 325 -2.71 2.52 19.11
CA LEU A 325 -2.60 3.97 19.00
C LEU A 325 -1.75 4.26 17.77
N THR A 326 -2.33 4.97 16.80
CA THR A 326 -1.61 5.41 15.60
C THR A 326 -1.41 6.91 15.70
N THR A 327 -0.16 7.38 15.57
CA THR A 327 0.15 8.80 15.51
C THR A 327 -0.14 9.37 14.12
N HIS A 328 -0.22 10.69 13.96
CA HIS A 328 -0.35 11.32 12.64
C HIS A 328 0.82 10.97 11.70
N TRP A 329 1.99 10.59 12.23
CA TRP A 329 3.14 10.12 11.46
C TRP A 329 3.14 8.62 11.14
N HIS A 330 2.00 7.95 11.35
CA HIS A 330 1.83 6.51 11.13
C HIS A 330 2.73 5.63 12.02
N GLU A 331 3.22 6.17 13.15
CA GLU A 331 3.84 5.34 14.17
C GLU A 331 2.76 4.56 14.92
N ILE A 332 3.00 3.26 15.14
CA ILE A 332 2.03 2.36 15.74
C ILE A 332 2.50 1.96 17.14
N HIS A 333 1.71 2.30 18.15
CA HIS A 333 1.89 1.86 19.52
C HIS A 333 0.84 0.83 19.88
N ILE A 334 1.30 -0.37 20.25
CA ILE A 334 0.44 -1.50 20.57
C ILE A 334 0.42 -1.67 22.08
N ILE A 335 -0.77 -1.80 22.65
CA ILE A 335 -1.00 -2.04 24.08
C ILE A 335 -1.90 -3.29 24.21
N PRO A 336 -1.31 -4.45 24.52
CA PRO A 336 -2.08 -5.69 24.64
C PRO A 336 -2.96 -5.74 25.88
N LYS A 337 -4.10 -6.43 25.79
CA LYS A 337 -5.07 -6.59 26.86
C LYS A 337 -4.53 -7.34 28.09
N HIS A 338 -3.61 -8.29 27.92
CA HIS A 338 -3.02 -9.02 29.06
C HIS A 338 -2.02 -8.19 29.87
N CYS A 339 -1.62 -7.00 29.40
CA CYS A 339 -0.82 -6.07 30.20
C CYS A 339 -1.63 -5.42 31.34
N PHE A 340 -2.95 -5.63 31.35
CA PHE A 340 -3.84 -5.15 32.39
C PHE A 340 -4.13 -6.26 33.39
N ALA A 341 -4.04 -5.94 34.68
CA ALA A 341 -4.33 -6.90 35.74
C ALA A 341 -5.78 -7.39 35.75
N GLN A 342 -6.70 -6.55 35.24
CA GLN A 342 -8.13 -6.81 35.17
C GLN A 342 -8.67 -6.29 33.84
N GLU A 343 -9.68 -6.97 33.29
CA GLU A 343 -10.36 -6.56 32.06
C GLU A 343 -11.01 -5.16 32.19
N GLU A 344 -11.52 -4.83 33.37
CA GLU A 344 -12.04 -3.49 33.65
C GLU A 344 -10.96 -2.41 33.50
N GLY A 345 -9.71 -2.71 33.89
CA GLY A 345 -8.59 -1.80 33.73
C GLY A 345 -8.24 -1.53 32.27
N PHE A 346 -8.41 -2.52 31.39
CA PHE A 346 -8.24 -2.37 29.94
C PHE A 346 -9.28 -1.42 29.37
N TRP A 347 -10.56 -1.61 29.70
CA TRP A 347 -11.64 -0.76 29.20
C TRP A 347 -11.54 0.67 29.74
N ARG A 348 -11.23 0.85 31.03
CA ARG A 348 -10.97 2.17 31.61
C ARG A 348 -9.80 2.90 30.92
N PHE A 349 -8.77 2.16 30.51
CA PHE A 349 -7.66 2.73 29.75
C PHE A 349 -8.10 3.17 28.36
N VAL A 350 -8.83 2.33 27.63
CA VAL A 350 -9.35 2.66 26.29
C VAL A 350 -10.26 3.89 26.36
N GLU A 351 -11.22 3.87 27.28
CA GLU A 351 -12.16 4.97 27.52
C GLU A 351 -11.45 6.25 27.93
N GLY A 352 -10.49 6.16 28.87
CA GLY A 352 -9.72 7.31 29.33
C GLY A 352 -8.84 7.92 28.23
N ALA A 353 -8.10 7.08 27.50
CA ALA A 353 -7.27 7.53 26.38
C ALA A 353 -8.12 8.18 25.28
N SER A 354 -9.28 7.58 24.97
CA SER A 354 -10.19 8.13 23.95
C SER A 354 -10.89 9.40 24.44
N ALA A 355 -11.22 9.51 25.73
CA ALA A 355 -11.79 10.72 26.31
C ALA A 355 -10.78 11.88 26.32
N TRP A 356 -9.53 11.63 26.70
CA TRP A 356 -8.48 12.65 26.64
C TRP A 356 -8.11 13.04 25.21
N GLN A 357 -8.06 12.08 24.27
CA GLN A 357 -7.88 12.38 22.85
C GLN A 357 -8.99 13.31 22.33
N ARG A 358 -10.26 12.98 22.61
CA ARG A 358 -11.41 13.84 22.23
C ARG A 358 -11.36 15.20 22.90
N GLN A 359 -10.96 15.27 24.16
CA GLN A 359 -10.82 16.54 24.89
C GLN A 359 -9.70 17.40 24.29
N ALA A 360 -8.56 16.80 23.93
CA ALA A 360 -7.46 17.50 23.27
C ALA A 360 -7.90 18.02 21.89
N GLN A 361 -8.55 17.19 21.09
CA GLN A 361 -9.08 17.55 19.76
C GLN A 361 -10.17 18.64 19.81
N SER A 362 -11.02 18.63 20.83
CA SER A 362 -12.05 19.67 21.04
C SER A 362 -11.54 20.93 21.73
N GLY A 363 -10.38 20.89 22.39
CA GLY A 363 -9.73 22.05 23.01
C GLY A 363 -8.98 22.94 22.00
N THR A 364 -8.56 22.35 20.89
CA THR A 364 -7.93 23.04 19.74
C THR A 364 -8.92 23.85 18.90
N SER A 365 -10.23 23.57 18.97
CA SER A 365 -11.26 24.39 18.31
C SER A 365 -11.55 25.69 19.07
N LYS A 366 -10.60 26.64 19.08
CA LYS A 366 -10.88 28.02 19.48
C LYS A 366 -11.37 28.81 18.26
N PRO A 367 -12.50 29.53 18.36
CA PRO A 367 -12.94 30.38 17.27
C PRO A 367 -11.95 31.54 17.12
N VAL A 368 -11.27 31.58 15.97
CA VAL A 368 -10.58 32.79 15.47
C VAL A 368 -11.50 33.51 14.50
#